data_AF-A0A938TBS1-F1
#
_entry.id   AF-A0A938TBS1-F1
#
_cell.length_a   1.000
_cell.length_b   1.000
_cell.length_c   1.000
_cell.angle_alpha   90.00
_cell.angle_beta   90.00
_cell.angle_gamma   90.00
#
_symmetry.space_group_name_H-M   'P 1'
#
loop_
_entity.id
_entity.type
_entity.pdbx_description
1 polymer ?
#
loop_
_entity_poly.entity_id
_entity_poly.type
_entity_poly.pdbx_seq_one_letter_code
_entity_poly.pdbx_strand_id
1 'polypeptide(L)'
;QATNRLADAEPLMRRALKIDEQSYGENHPSVAIRLNNLAQLLQATNRLADAEPLMRRALKIDEQSYGENHPSVAIDLNNLAQLLKATNRLADAEPLMRRMVEIFLKFTRDSGHPHPHLQPAFGNYASLLQSMGKPEDEIRATLAELAGRHGVDLGGAGGQTGSGPSPKLRAVLEEIMRDQSRFQEIAARLQRDDPALFQELVAFIQSQQQE
;
A
#
# COMPACT_ATOMS: atom_id res chain seq x y z
N GLN A 1 -17.24 11.63 23.08
CA GLN A 1 -16.08 11.26 23.92
C GLN A 1 -14.75 11.22 23.15
N ALA A 2 -14.72 11.01 21.82
CA ALA A 2 -13.48 11.06 21.03
C ALA A 2 -12.81 12.45 20.98
N THR A 3 -13.60 13.52 20.93
CA THR A 3 -13.12 14.91 20.83
C THR A 3 -12.26 15.37 22.02
N ASN A 4 -12.55 14.92 23.25
CA ASN A 4 -11.75 15.27 24.42
C ASN A 4 -10.34 14.64 24.39
N ARG A 5 -10.20 13.40 23.88
CA ARG A 5 -8.90 12.70 23.86
C ARG A 5 -7.93 13.27 22.82
N LEU A 6 -8.45 13.87 21.74
CA LEU A 6 -7.63 14.48 20.69
C LEU A 6 -7.04 15.82 21.15
N ALA A 7 -7.81 16.62 21.90
CA ALA A 7 -7.35 17.88 22.47
C ALA A 7 -6.20 17.66 23.48
N ASP A 8 -6.28 16.60 24.29
CA ASP A 8 -5.20 16.24 25.23
C ASP A 8 -3.97 15.63 24.54
N ALA A 9 -4.14 15.04 23.35
CA ALA A 9 -3.05 14.40 22.61
C ALA A 9 -2.10 15.42 21.96
N GLU A 10 -2.60 16.56 21.50
CA GLU A 10 -1.78 17.53 20.75
C GLU A 10 -0.62 18.11 21.60
N PRO A 11 -0.83 18.58 22.83
CA PRO A 11 0.27 19.07 23.67
C PRO A 11 1.33 17.99 23.93
N LEU A 12 0.92 16.73 24.09
CA LEU A 12 1.83 15.60 24.30
C LEU A 12 2.64 15.32 23.04
N MET A 13 2.02 15.33 21.86
CA MET A 13 2.72 15.15 20.57
C MET A 13 3.71 16.28 20.30
N ARG A 14 3.35 17.54 20.59
CA ARG A 14 4.26 18.69 20.46
C ARG A 14 5.44 18.59 21.42
N ARG A 15 5.22 18.14 22.65
CA ARG A 15 6.29 17.89 23.61
C ARG A 15 7.22 16.77 23.14
N ALA A 16 6.67 15.66 22.63
CA ALA A 16 7.46 14.56 22.09
C ALA A 16 8.29 14.99 20.87
N LEU A 17 7.70 15.78 19.96
CA LEU A 17 8.42 16.37 18.82
C LEU A 17 9.63 17.19 19.29
N LYS A 18 9.43 18.09 20.26
CA LYS A 18 10.53 18.91 20.80
C LYS A 18 11.64 18.07 21.44
N ILE A 19 11.28 17.00 22.15
CA ILE A 19 12.26 16.09 22.75
C ILE A 19 13.07 15.37 21.66
N ASP A 20 12.41 14.85 20.62
CA ASP A 20 13.08 14.14 19.54
C ASP A 20 13.97 15.09 18.71
N GLU A 21 13.54 16.34 18.47
CA GLU A 21 14.37 17.38 17.84
C GLU A 21 15.63 17.68 18.66
N GLN A 22 15.52 17.77 19.98
CA GLN A 22 16.67 18.02 20.86
C GLN A 22 17.59 16.80 21.00
N SER A 23 17.04 15.60 20.95
CA SER A 23 17.78 14.36 21.20
C SER A 23 18.48 13.83 19.95
N TYR A 24 17.83 13.93 18.79
CA TYR A 24 18.33 13.37 17.53
C TYR A 24 18.74 14.42 16.50
N GLY A 25 18.33 15.68 16.70
CA GLY A 25 18.49 16.76 15.73
C GLY A 25 17.27 16.92 14.81
N GLU A 26 17.08 18.13 14.29
CA GLU A 26 15.88 18.54 13.56
C GLU A 26 15.60 17.78 12.25
N ASN A 27 16.61 17.10 11.70
CA ASN A 27 16.55 16.38 10.42
C ASN A 27 16.64 14.85 10.59
N HIS A 28 16.43 14.33 11.80
CA HIS A 28 16.44 12.88 12.02
C HIS A 28 15.10 12.24 11.63
N PRO A 29 15.07 11.03 11.05
CA PRO A 29 13.81 10.37 10.67
C PRO A 29 12.81 10.17 11.82
N SER A 30 13.28 10.05 13.06
CA SER A 30 12.37 10.02 14.22
C SER A 30 11.55 11.30 14.36
N VAL A 31 12.12 12.46 13.98
CA VAL A 31 11.40 13.74 13.92
C VAL A 31 10.33 13.71 12.83
N ALA A 32 10.62 13.15 11.64
CA ALA A 32 9.64 12.99 10.57
C ALA A 32 8.43 12.17 11.03
N ILE A 33 8.65 11.06 11.75
CA ILE A 33 7.57 10.25 12.33
C ILE A 33 6.68 11.10 13.26
N ARG A 34 7.28 11.93 14.13
CA ARG A 34 6.50 12.80 15.04
C ARG A 34 5.72 13.88 14.30
N LEU A 35 6.34 14.49 13.28
CA LEU A 35 5.69 15.49 12.44
C LEU A 35 4.47 14.91 11.73
N ASN A 36 4.59 13.72 11.14
CA ASN A 36 3.47 13.03 10.50
C ASN A 36 2.34 12.72 11.48
N ASN A 37 2.66 12.19 12.67
CA ASN A 37 1.65 11.87 13.68
C ASN A 37 0.90 13.13 14.16
N LEU A 38 1.63 14.23 14.39
CA LEU A 38 1.02 15.51 14.76
C LEU A 38 0.16 16.05 13.61
N ALA A 39 0.61 15.94 12.36
CA ALA A 39 -0.18 16.35 11.20
C ALA A 39 -1.48 15.55 11.06
N GLN A 40 -1.44 14.23 11.25
CA GLN A 40 -2.63 13.38 11.22
C GLN A 40 -3.63 13.75 12.33
N LEU A 41 -3.14 14.05 13.54
CA LEU A 41 -3.99 14.55 14.62
C LEU A 41 -4.66 15.87 14.24
N LEU A 42 -3.89 16.81 13.68
CA LEU A 42 -4.42 18.10 13.22
C LEU A 42 -5.49 17.90 12.12
N GLN A 43 -5.27 17.00 11.16
CA GLN A 43 -6.28 16.64 10.17
C GLN A 43 -7.55 16.08 10.80
N ALA A 44 -7.44 15.17 11.78
CA ALA A 44 -8.59 14.61 12.49
C ALA A 44 -9.39 15.66 13.27
N THR A 45 -8.77 16.80 13.61
CA THR A 45 -9.41 17.96 14.23
C THR A 45 -9.77 19.08 13.24
N ASN A 46 -9.76 18.79 11.93
CA ASN A 46 -10.07 19.71 10.84
C ASN A 46 -9.14 20.93 10.73
N ARG A 47 -7.91 20.83 11.24
CA ARG A 47 -6.87 21.87 11.17
C ARG A 47 -5.91 21.61 10.02
N LEU A 48 -6.44 21.54 8.80
CA LEU A 48 -5.69 21.13 7.60
C LEU A 48 -4.53 22.08 7.25
N ALA A 49 -4.71 23.40 7.44
CA ALA A 49 -3.67 24.39 7.18
C ALA A 49 -2.45 24.25 8.11
N ASP A 50 -2.65 23.80 9.35
CA ASP A 50 -1.56 23.57 10.30
C ASP A 50 -0.85 22.24 10.05
N ALA A 51 -1.54 21.27 9.45
CA ALA A 51 -0.99 19.93 9.17
C ALA A 51 -0.05 19.92 7.95
N GLU A 52 -0.38 20.66 6.89
CA GLU A 52 0.41 20.68 5.64
C GLU A 52 1.90 20.99 5.84
N PRO A 53 2.32 22.06 6.56
CA PRO A 53 3.74 22.35 6.73
C PRO A 53 4.48 21.25 7.49
N LEU A 54 3.81 20.54 8.40
CA LEU A 54 4.41 19.42 9.13
C LEU A 54 4.66 18.22 8.20
N MET A 55 3.70 17.86 7.35
CA MET A 55 3.86 16.78 6.37
C MET A 55 4.94 17.10 5.34
N ARG A 56 5.01 18.35 4.86
CA ARG A 56 6.08 18.79 3.94
C ARG A 56 7.46 18.71 4.59
N ARG A 57 7.57 19.05 5.87
CA ARG A 57 8.82 18.94 6.61
C ARG A 57 9.21 17.47 6.83
N ALA A 58 8.26 16.60 7.19
CA ALA A 58 8.50 15.17 7.32
C ALA A 58 9.04 14.57 6.02
N LEU A 59 8.36 14.84 4.89
CA LEU A 59 8.78 14.40 3.56
C LEU A 59 10.21 14.81 3.25
N LYS A 60 10.57 16.08 3.48
CA LYS A 60 11.93 16.58 3.25
C LYS A 60 12.98 15.85 4.09
N ILE A 61 12.67 15.56 5.36
CA ILE A 61 13.57 14.85 6.27
C ILE A 61 13.80 13.41 5.78
N ASP A 62 12.74 12.70 5.44
CA ASP A 62 12.82 11.31 5.01
C ASP A 62 13.46 11.17 3.61
N GLU A 63 13.23 12.12 2.70
CA GLU A 63 13.94 12.20 1.42
C GLU A 63 15.45 12.37 1.61
N GLN A 64 15.87 13.24 2.53
CA GLN A 64 17.28 13.46 2.84
C GLN A 64 17.93 12.26 3.54
N SER A 65 17.18 11.57 4.39
CA SER A 65 17.71 10.50 5.24
C SER A 65 17.76 9.14 4.55
N TYR A 66 16.74 8.83 3.74
CA TYR A 66 16.59 7.52 3.10
C TYR A 66 16.76 7.55 1.57
N GLY A 67 16.71 8.75 0.98
CA GLY A 67 16.67 8.93 -0.46
C GLY A 67 15.25 8.91 -1.04
N GLU A 68 15.10 9.54 -2.20
CA GLU A 68 13.81 9.85 -2.83
C GLU A 68 12.93 8.63 -3.20
N ASN A 69 13.50 7.42 -3.22
CA ASN A 69 12.84 6.18 -3.63
C ASN A 69 12.58 5.22 -2.46
N HIS A 70 12.74 5.67 -1.21
CA HIS A 70 12.53 4.81 -0.06
C HIS A 70 11.02 4.63 0.27
N PRO A 71 10.58 3.45 0.73
CA PRO A 71 9.19 3.22 1.15
C PRO A 71 8.65 4.23 2.18
N SER A 72 9.48 4.73 3.10
CA SER A 72 9.06 5.78 4.05
C SER A 72 8.65 7.08 3.35
N VAL A 73 9.38 7.49 2.30
CA VAL A 73 9.04 8.66 1.48
C VAL A 73 7.68 8.47 0.81
N ALA A 74 7.34 7.26 0.35
CA ALA A 74 6.03 6.97 -0.21
C ALA A 74 4.89 7.15 0.82
N ILE A 75 5.11 6.80 2.09
CA ILE A 75 4.13 7.04 3.16
C ILE A 75 3.90 8.54 3.38
N ASP A 76 4.96 9.34 3.36
CA ASP A 76 4.86 10.80 3.49
C ASP A 76 4.12 11.44 2.32
N LEU A 77 4.44 11.01 1.09
CA LEU A 77 3.76 11.43 -0.13
C LEU A 77 2.26 11.10 -0.06
N ASN A 78 1.90 9.90 0.41
CA ASN A 78 0.51 9.52 0.60
C ASN A 78 -0.21 10.47 1.56
N ASN A 79 0.38 10.73 2.73
CA ASN A 79 -0.23 11.58 3.75
C ASN A 79 -0.46 13.00 3.25
N LEU A 80 0.55 13.59 2.59
CA LEU A 80 0.45 14.93 2.00
C LEU A 80 -0.60 14.96 0.87
N ALA A 81 -0.64 13.95 0.01
CA ALA A 81 -1.61 13.89 -1.07
C ALA A 81 -3.06 13.75 -0.56
N GLN A 82 -3.29 12.99 0.51
CA GLN A 82 -4.61 12.91 1.16
C GLN A 82 -5.02 14.26 1.77
N LEU A 83 -4.08 15.02 2.35
CA LEU A 83 -4.35 16.38 2.82
C LEU A 83 -4.77 17.31 1.68
N LEU A 84 -4.06 17.26 0.56
CA LEU A 84 -4.34 18.05 -0.63
C LEU A 84 -5.70 17.67 -1.24
N LYS A 85 -6.02 16.37 -1.26
CA LYS A 85 -7.35 15.88 -1.65
C LYS A 85 -8.45 16.44 -0.74
N ALA A 86 -8.25 16.42 0.58
CA ALA A 86 -9.20 16.98 1.55
C ALA A 86 -9.40 18.50 1.42
N THR A 87 -8.42 19.21 0.85
CA THR A 87 -8.49 20.65 0.55
C THR A 87 -8.87 20.94 -0.92
N ASN A 88 -9.37 19.94 -1.65
CA ASN A 88 -9.78 20.01 -3.06
C ASN A 88 -8.66 20.43 -4.04
N ARG A 89 -7.40 20.22 -3.66
CA ARG A 89 -6.21 20.49 -4.47
C ARG A 89 -5.76 19.23 -5.22
N LEU A 90 -6.68 18.64 -6.00
CA LEU A 90 -6.48 17.34 -6.63
C LEU A 90 -5.29 17.33 -7.62
N ALA A 91 -5.10 18.42 -8.36
CA ALA A 91 -3.98 18.56 -9.30
C ALA A 91 -2.61 18.55 -8.60
N ASP A 92 -2.53 19.07 -7.36
CA ASP A 92 -1.30 19.04 -6.57
C ASP A 92 -1.07 17.66 -5.93
N ALA A 93 -2.15 16.92 -5.65
CA ALA A 93 -2.11 15.59 -5.04
C ALA A 93 -1.68 14.48 -6.02
N GLU A 94 -2.07 14.61 -7.29
CA GLU A 94 -1.83 13.61 -8.35
C GLU A 94 -0.35 13.21 -8.50
N PRO A 95 0.60 14.16 -8.68
CA PRO A 95 1.99 13.78 -8.87
C PRO A 95 2.58 13.10 -7.63
N LEU A 96 2.09 13.44 -6.42
CA LEU A 96 2.54 12.83 -5.18
C LEU A 96 2.05 11.38 -5.04
N MET A 97 0.78 11.13 -5.36
CA MET A 97 0.22 9.76 -5.33
C MET A 97 0.79 8.89 -6.44
N ARG A 98 1.01 9.44 -7.64
CA ARG A 98 1.73 8.74 -8.71
C ARG A 98 3.12 8.30 -8.23
N ARG A 99 3.90 9.25 -7.70
CA ARG A 99 5.26 8.97 -7.19
C ARG A 99 5.26 7.94 -6.06
N MET A 100 4.30 8.00 -5.13
CA MET A 100 4.13 6.97 -4.10
C MET A 100 3.98 5.57 -4.71
N VAL A 101 3.12 5.39 -5.72
CA VAL A 101 2.93 4.09 -6.39
C VAL A 101 4.23 3.65 -7.07
N GLU A 102 4.90 4.55 -7.78
CA GLU A 102 6.18 4.27 -8.47
C GLU A 102 7.28 3.80 -7.51
N ILE A 103 7.37 4.36 -6.29
CA ILE A 103 8.31 3.93 -5.26
C ILE A 103 8.02 2.47 -4.86
N PHE A 104 6.77 2.12 -4.56
CA PHE A 104 6.42 0.75 -4.17
C PHE A 104 6.60 -0.25 -5.33
N LEU A 105 6.32 0.17 -6.56
CA LEU A 105 6.58 -0.61 -7.77
C LEU A 105 8.09 -0.87 -7.95
N LYS A 106 8.90 0.17 -7.81
CA LYS A 106 10.36 0.06 -7.87
C LYS A 106 10.91 -0.86 -6.79
N PHE A 107 10.44 -0.72 -5.55
CA PHE A 107 10.78 -1.64 -4.46
C PHE A 107 10.45 -3.09 -4.82
N THR A 108 9.25 -3.31 -5.37
CA THR A 108 8.78 -4.66 -5.74
C THR A 108 9.66 -5.27 -6.82
N ARG A 109 9.98 -4.49 -7.85
CA ARG A 109 10.90 -4.88 -8.91
C ARG A 109 12.29 -5.22 -8.37
N ASP A 110 12.84 -4.37 -7.51
CA ASP A 110 14.22 -4.48 -7.03
C ASP A 110 14.37 -5.61 -5.98
N SER A 111 13.34 -5.87 -5.18
CA SER A 111 13.34 -6.91 -4.15
C SER A 111 12.78 -8.26 -4.61
N GLY A 112 12.06 -8.29 -5.74
CA GLY A 112 11.32 -9.45 -6.22
C GLY A 112 10.05 -9.78 -5.43
N HIS A 113 9.69 -8.98 -4.42
CA HIS A 113 8.53 -9.23 -3.55
C HIS A 113 7.67 -7.96 -3.42
N PRO A 114 6.34 -8.07 -3.51
CA PRO A 114 5.47 -6.90 -3.40
C PRO A 114 5.57 -6.27 -2.02
N HIS A 115 5.74 -4.94 -1.98
CA HIS A 115 5.67 -4.20 -0.73
C HIS A 115 4.26 -4.33 -0.12
N PRO A 116 4.10 -4.52 1.20
CA PRO A 116 2.78 -4.67 1.84
C PRO A 116 1.80 -3.50 1.57
N HIS A 117 2.34 -2.32 1.28
CA HIS A 117 1.56 -1.12 0.97
C HIS A 117 1.31 -0.88 -0.53
N LEU A 118 1.78 -1.75 -1.44
CA LEU A 118 1.56 -1.58 -2.87
C LEU A 118 0.07 -1.59 -3.24
N GLN A 119 -0.69 -2.56 -2.71
CA GLN A 119 -2.12 -2.66 -3.02
C GLN A 119 -2.94 -1.50 -2.41
N PRO A 120 -2.74 -1.11 -1.14
CA PRO A 120 -3.32 0.13 -0.63
C PRO A 120 -2.94 1.38 -1.45
N ALA A 121 -1.70 1.47 -1.94
CA ALA A 121 -1.25 2.59 -2.75
C ALA A 121 -2.04 2.70 -4.06
N PHE A 122 -2.31 1.57 -4.73
CA PHE A 122 -3.19 1.54 -5.91
C PHE A 122 -4.60 2.02 -5.60
N GLY A 123 -5.21 1.54 -4.51
CA GLY A 123 -6.55 1.96 -4.09
C GLY A 123 -6.62 3.45 -3.79
N ASN A 124 -5.61 3.98 -3.10
CA ASN A 124 -5.52 5.40 -2.80
C ASN A 124 -5.42 6.23 -4.09
N TYR A 125 -4.50 5.87 -5.00
CA TYR A 125 -4.33 6.59 -6.26
C TYR A 125 -5.57 6.51 -7.16
N ALA A 126 -6.21 5.34 -7.26
CA ALA A 126 -7.49 5.17 -7.94
C ALA A 126 -8.56 6.12 -7.39
N SER A 127 -8.69 6.20 -6.05
CA SER A 127 -9.65 7.08 -5.40
C SER A 127 -9.39 8.56 -5.70
N LEU A 128 -8.13 8.98 -5.83
CA LEU A 128 -7.81 10.34 -6.27
C LEU A 128 -8.23 10.56 -7.72
N LEU A 129 -7.89 9.65 -8.63
CA LEU A 129 -8.25 9.78 -10.05
C LEU A 129 -9.77 9.80 -10.26
N GLN A 130 -10.53 9.00 -9.49
CA GLN A 130 -11.99 9.07 -9.46
C GLN A 130 -12.47 10.46 -9.00
N SER A 131 -11.84 11.03 -7.98
CA SER A 131 -12.17 12.38 -7.49
C SER A 131 -11.85 13.47 -8.53
N MET A 132 -10.89 13.21 -9.42
CA MET A 132 -10.58 14.05 -10.58
C MET A 132 -11.53 13.84 -11.76
N GLY A 133 -12.55 12.98 -11.62
CA GLY A 133 -13.53 12.68 -12.66
C GLY A 133 -13.04 11.73 -13.75
N LYS A 134 -11.95 10.99 -13.51
CA LYS A 134 -11.47 9.99 -14.47
C LYS A 134 -12.41 8.76 -14.50
N PRO A 135 -12.78 8.25 -15.69
CA PRO A 135 -13.59 7.05 -15.80
C PRO A 135 -12.80 5.81 -15.36
N GLU A 136 -13.50 4.79 -14.86
CA GLU A 136 -12.90 3.58 -14.29
C GLU A 136 -11.93 2.87 -15.26
N ASP A 137 -12.25 2.82 -16.55
CA ASP A 137 -11.39 2.22 -17.57
C ASP A 137 -10.06 2.98 -17.75
N GLU A 138 -10.09 4.31 -17.71
CA GLU A 138 -8.87 5.14 -17.79
C GLU A 138 -8.03 4.96 -16.53
N ILE A 139 -8.66 4.86 -15.36
CA ILE A 139 -7.97 4.59 -14.10
C ILE A 139 -7.28 3.23 -14.17
N ARG A 140 -8.00 2.18 -14.53
CA ARG A 140 -7.46 0.82 -14.67
C ARG A 140 -6.30 0.80 -15.66
N ALA A 141 -6.43 1.45 -16.81
CA ALA A 141 -5.37 1.56 -17.80
C ALA A 141 -4.14 2.30 -17.24
N THR A 142 -4.34 3.41 -16.52
CA THR A 142 -3.25 4.18 -15.90
C THR A 142 -2.47 3.35 -14.88
N LEU A 143 -3.16 2.60 -14.03
CA LEU A 143 -2.52 1.76 -13.01
C LEU A 143 -1.77 0.58 -13.64
N ALA A 144 -2.38 -0.06 -14.64
CA ALA A 144 -1.75 -1.15 -15.39
C ALA A 144 -0.51 -0.67 -16.15
N GLU A 145 -0.57 0.50 -16.78
CA GLU A 145 0.56 1.10 -17.47
C GLU A 145 1.71 1.41 -16.51
N LEU A 146 1.41 2.03 -15.36
CA LEU A 146 2.43 2.31 -14.33
C LEU A 146 3.14 1.03 -13.89
N ALA A 147 2.40 -0.01 -13.55
CA ALA A 147 3.02 -1.26 -13.13
C ALA A 147 3.81 -1.95 -14.24
N GLY A 148 3.30 -1.94 -15.47
CA GLY A 148 3.99 -2.45 -16.64
C GLY A 148 5.33 -1.75 -16.90
N ARG A 149 5.40 -0.40 -16.77
CA ARG A 149 6.66 0.36 -16.88
C ARG A 149 7.70 -0.06 -15.85
N HIS A 150 7.27 -0.57 -14.69
CA HIS A 150 8.13 -1.05 -13.63
C HIS A 150 8.35 -2.57 -13.65
N GLY A 151 7.83 -3.28 -14.65
CA GLY A 151 7.96 -4.73 -14.77
C GLY A 151 7.24 -5.50 -13.66
N VAL A 152 6.23 -4.88 -13.04
CA VAL A 152 5.38 -5.51 -12.04
C VAL A 152 4.09 -5.93 -12.74
N ASP A 153 3.84 -7.23 -12.82
CA ASP A 153 2.54 -7.72 -13.23
C ASP A 153 1.58 -7.54 -12.05
N LEU A 154 0.57 -6.69 -12.22
CA LEU A 154 -0.43 -6.47 -11.19
C LEU A 154 -1.37 -7.65 -11.01
N GLY A 155 -1.32 -8.66 -11.89
CA GLY A 155 -2.32 -9.72 -11.94
C GLY A 155 -3.68 -9.05 -12.04
N GLY A 156 -4.03 -8.59 -13.24
CA GLY A 156 -5.17 -7.70 -13.53
C GLY A 156 -6.26 -7.73 -12.47
N ALA A 157 -6.54 -6.58 -11.85
CA ALA A 157 -7.61 -6.41 -10.87
C ALA A 157 -8.94 -6.91 -11.48
N GLY A 158 -9.26 -8.15 -11.14
CA GLY A 158 -10.25 -8.99 -11.80
C GLY A 158 -10.08 -10.42 -11.31
N GLY A 159 -10.20 -10.60 -9.99
CA GLY A 159 -10.20 -11.92 -9.37
C GLY A 159 -8.82 -12.53 -9.18
N GLN A 160 -8.60 -13.09 -7.99
CA GLN A 160 -7.78 -14.29 -7.87
C GLN A 160 -8.50 -15.44 -8.60
N THR A 161 -8.64 -15.36 -9.93
CA THR A 161 -9.27 -16.39 -10.78
C THR A 161 -8.83 -16.11 -12.22
N GLY A 162 -7.61 -16.50 -12.62
CA GLY A 162 -7.24 -16.28 -14.02
C GLY A 162 -5.82 -16.54 -14.46
N SER A 163 -4.83 -16.69 -13.58
CA SER A 163 -3.71 -17.55 -13.97
C SER A 163 -4.25 -18.97 -13.87
N GLY A 164 -4.32 -19.69 -14.99
CA GLY A 164 -4.55 -21.14 -14.93
C GLY A 164 -3.63 -21.77 -13.88
N PRO A 165 -4.00 -22.94 -13.33
CA PRO A 165 -3.29 -23.55 -12.21
C PRO A 165 -1.78 -23.55 -12.46
N SER A 166 -0.98 -23.21 -11.43
CA SER A 166 0.48 -23.21 -11.55
C SER A 166 0.96 -24.57 -12.09
N PRO A 167 2.13 -24.66 -12.74
CA PRO A 167 2.64 -25.95 -13.23
C PRO A 167 2.69 -27.05 -12.14
N LYS A 168 2.94 -26.64 -10.89
CA LYS A 168 2.89 -27.53 -9.72
C LYS A 168 1.46 -27.96 -9.41
N LEU A 169 0.50 -27.03 -9.38
CA LEU A 169 -0.90 -27.35 -9.15
C LEU A 169 -1.47 -28.22 -10.28
N ARG A 170 -1.08 -28.02 -11.54
CA ARG A 170 -1.48 -28.88 -12.68
C ARG A 170 -1.07 -30.33 -12.47
N ALA A 171 0.16 -30.58 -12.03
CA ALA A 171 0.63 -31.93 -11.75
C ALA A 171 -0.16 -32.60 -10.61
N VAL A 172 -0.50 -31.83 -9.57
CA VAL A 172 -1.35 -32.28 -8.46
C VAL A 172 -2.76 -32.61 -8.93
N LEU A 173 -3.37 -31.73 -9.74
CA LEU A 173 -4.69 -31.94 -10.31
C LEU A 173 -4.71 -33.17 -11.23
N GLU A 174 -3.67 -33.40 -12.02
CA GLU A 174 -3.52 -34.63 -12.81
C GLU A 174 -3.43 -35.89 -11.94
N GLU A 175 -2.72 -35.86 -10.81
CA GLU A 175 -2.66 -36.97 -9.86
C GLU A 175 -4.06 -37.26 -9.28
N ILE A 176 -4.78 -36.21 -8.86
CA ILE A 176 -6.14 -36.31 -8.31
C ILE A 176 -7.15 -36.80 -9.37
N MET A 177 -7.04 -36.34 -10.61
CA MET A 177 -7.91 -36.77 -11.70
C MET A 177 -7.69 -38.23 -12.09
N ARG A 178 -6.45 -38.74 -11.95
CA ARG A 178 -6.14 -40.16 -12.18
C ARG A 178 -6.72 -41.06 -11.09
N ASP A 179 -6.75 -40.60 -9.85
CA ASP A 179 -7.32 -41.34 -8.73
C ASP A 179 -7.93 -40.41 -7.68
N GLN A 180 -9.24 -40.19 -7.81
CA GLN A 180 -9.99 -39.29 -6.92
C GLN A 180 -10.03 -39.78 -5.47
N SER A 181 -9.82 -41.08 -5.21
CA SER A 181 -9.85 -41.63 -3.85
C SER A 181 -8.69 -41.12 -2.98
N ARG A 182 -7.60 -40.67 -3.62
CA ARG A 182 -6.40 -40.15 -2.96
C ARG A 182 -6.44 -38.66 -2.65
N PHE A 183 -7.54 -37.97 -2.96
CA PHE A 183 -7.66 -36.53 -2.74
C PHE A 183 -7.30 -36.11 -1.31
N GLN A 184 -7.84 -36.79 -0.30
CA GLN A 184 -7.61 -36.45 1.11
C GLN A 184 -6.16 -36.70 1.54
N GLU A 185 -5.54 -37.77 1.03
CA GLU A 185 -4.11 -38.08 1.27
C GLU A 185 -3.21 -37.00 0.66
N ILE A 186 -3.47 -36.61 -0.59
CA ILE A 186 -2.71 -35.59 -1.32
C ILE A 186 -2.89 -34.23 -0.65
N ALA A 187 -4.10 -33.86 -0.26
CA ALA A 187 -4.40 -32.62 0.46
C ALA A 187 -3.65 -32.54 1.80
N ALA A 188 -3.68 -33.61 2.59
CA ALA A 188 -2.96 -33.67 3.87
C ALA A 188 -1.43 -33.58 3.69
N ARG A 189 -0.89 -34.24 2.65
CA ARG A 189 0.53 -34.15 2.29
C ARG A 189 0.92 -32.71 1.92
N LEU A 190 0.14 -32.05 1.07
CA LEU A 190 0.38 -30.66 0.67
C LEU A 190 0.29 -29.70 1.85
N GLN A 191 -0.71 -29.86 2.71
CA GLN A 191 -0.86 -29.01 3.89
C GLN A 191 0.36 -29.06 4.83
N ARG A 192 1.02 -30.23 4.91
CA ARG A 192 2.22 -30.42 5.73
C ARG A 192 3.50 -29.93 5.02
N ASP A 193 3.65 -30.27 3.74
CA ASP A 193 4.93 -30.19 3.03
C ASP A 193 5.04 -28.95 2.10
N ASP A 194 3.92 -28.42 1.58
CA ASP A 194 3.86 -27.20 0.75
C ASP A 194 2.55 -26.42 1.00
N PRO A 195 2.45 -25.67 2.12
CA PRO A 195 1.23 -24.96 2.50
C PRO A 195 0.76 -23.92 1.49
N ALA A 196 1.67 -23.35 0.71
CA ALA A 196 1.34 -22.38 -0.34
C ALA A 196 0.60 -23.06 -1.49
N LEU A 197 1.10 -24.21 -1.95
CA LEU A 197 0.44 -25.01 -2.99
C LEU A 197 -0.91 -25.58 -2.51
N PHE A 198 -1.02 -25.90 -1.22
CA PHE A 198 -2.30 -26.29 -0.61
C PHE A 198 -3.35 -25.17 -0.69
N GLN A 199 -2.98 -23.92 -0.36
CA GLN A 199 -3.90 -22.78 -0.47
C GLN A 199 -4.28 -22.50 -1.94
N GLU A 200 -3.35 -22.69 -2.88
CA GLU A 200 -3.63 -22.59 -4.32
C GLU A 200 -4.68 -23.63 -4.77
N LEU A 201 -4.54 -24.89 -4.35
CA LEU A 201 -5.50 -25.96 -4.63
C LEU A 201 -6.90 -25.64 -4.06
N VAL A 202 -6.98 -25.11 -2.83
CA VAL A 202 -8.25 -24.72 -2.20
C VAL A 202 -8.92 -23.60 -2.98
N ALA A 203 -8.18 -22.55 -3.33
CA ALA A 203 -8.69 -21.42 -4.11
C ALA A 203 -9.17 -21.88 -5.49
N PHE A 204 -8.43 -22.77 -6.15
CA PHE A 204 -8.82 -23.34 -7.44
C PHE A 204 -10.14 -24.13 -7.35
N ILE A 205 -10.28 -25.03 -6.38
CA ILE A 205 -11.52 -25.81 -6.19
C ILE A 205 -12.71 -24.91 -5.90
N GLN A 206 -12.54 -23.89 -5.05
CA GLN A 206 -13.61 -22.92 -4.73
C GLN A 206 -14.05 -22.13 -5.96
N SER A 207 -13.10 -21.74 -6.84
CA SER A 207 -13.42 -21.02 -8.07
C SER A 207 -14.26 -21.86 -9.04
N GLN A 208 -14.03 -23.17 -9.12
CA GLN A 208 -14.77 -24.09 -9.98
C GLN A 208 -16.16 -24.46 -9.43
N GLN A 209 -16.48 -24.10 -8.18
CA GLN A 209 -17.81 -24.29 -7.59
C GLN A 209 -18.73 -23.07 -7.74
N GLN A 210 -18.21 -21.93 -8.20
CA GLN A 210 -18.96 -20.69 -8.41
C GLN A 210 -19.35 -20.41 -9.87
N GLU A 211 -18.92 -21.26 -10.80
CA GLU A 211 -19.35 -21.30 -12.22
C GLU A 211 -20.42 -22.38 -12.43
#